data_AF-A0A352X8J1-F1
#
_entry.id   AF-A0A352X8J1-F1
#
_cell.length_a   1.000
_cell.length_b   1.000
_cell.length_c   1.000
_cell.angle_alpha   90.00
_cell.angle_beta   90.00
_cell.angle_gamma   90.00
#
_symmetry.space_group_name_H-M   'P 1'
#
loop_
_entity.id
_entity.type
_entity.pdbx_description
1 polymer ?
#
loop_
_entity_poly.entity_id
_entity_poly.type
_entity_poly.pdbx_seq_one_letter_code
_entity_poly.pdbx_strand_id
1 'polypeptide(L)'
;FQTQATNAINLKPDLIIISGWTADGGNLVKQLRELGYKALIIGGNGLNTSNIFPICQKLCDGIIIAQAYSPELNNEINKTFREAYKAEKKQDPPQFSAQTFAAVQVFVEALTAVDSKTKVNGLPLAELRTKLNEQV
;
A
#
# COMPACT_ATOMS: atom_id res chain seq x y z
N PHE A 1 -17.74 15.05 6.79
CA PHE A 1 -17.97 14.07 7.86
C PHE A 1 -18.16 14.71 9.24
N GLN A 2 -18.64 15.96 9.33
CA GLN A 2 -18.72 16.67 10.61
C GLN A 2 -19.68 15.98 11.60
N THR A 3 -20.88 15.61 11.15
CA THR A 3 -21.87 14.92 12.00
C THR A 3 -21.31 13.60 12.56
N GLN A 4 -20.69 12.78 11.71
CA GLN A 4 -20.11 11.49 12.12
C GLN A 4 -18.96 11.70 13.11
N ALA A 5 -18.08 12.67 12.86
CA ALA A 5 -16.95 12.99 13.73
C ALA A 5 -17.42 13.49 15.11
N THR A 6 -18.36 14.44 15.17
CA THR A 6 -18.92 14.95 16.42
C THR A 6 -19.60 13.83 17.22
N ASN A 7 -20.41 13.00 16.57
CA ASN A 7 -21.08 11.89 17.23
C ASN A 7 -20.07 10.91 17.84
N ALA A 8 -19.00 10.58 17.10
CA ALA A 8 -17.95 9.70 17.61
C ALA A 8 -17.21 10.34 18.80
N ILE A 9 -16.80 11.61 18.69
CA ILE A 9 -16.06 12.31 19.75
C ILE A 9 -16.88 12.38 21.05
N ASN A 10 -18.19 12.58 20.96
CA ASN A 10 -19.08 12.66 22.13
C ASN A 10 -19.14 11.35 22.93
N LEU A 11 -18.84 10.20 22.30
CA LEU A 11 -18.70 8.92 22.98
C LEU A 11 -17.38 8.79 23.76
N LYS A 12 -16.50 9.80 23.68
CA LYS A 12 -15.18 9.88 24.33
C LYS A 12 -14.30 8.64 24.05
N PRO A 13 -14.12 8.23 22.78
CA PRO A 13 -13.31 7.07 22.46
C PRO A 13 -11.83 7.34 22.75
N ASP A 14 -11.12 6.32 23.23
CA ASP A 14 -9.67 6.35 23.38
C ASP A 14 -8.93 6.10 22.05
N LEU A 15 -9.64 5.56 21.05
CA LEU A 15 -9.14 5.21 19.73
C LEU A 15 -10.25 5.32 18.67
N ILE A 16 -9.91 5.82 17.49
CA ILE A 16 -10.76 5.78 16.29
C ILE A 16 -10.05 5.01 15.19
N ILE A 17 -10.76 4.10 14.52
CA ILE A 17 -10.27 3.37 13.35
C ILE A 17 -11.00 3.87 12.11
N ILE A 18 -10.25 4.24 11.08
CA ILE A 18 -10.77 4.74 9.81
C ILE A 18 -10.48 3.72 8.70
N SER A 19 -11.53 3.10 8.18
CA SER A 19 -11.48 2.32 6.95
C SER A 19 -12.09 3.14 5.81
N GLY A 20 -11.24 3.70 4.96
CA GLY A 20 -11.60 4.52 3.81
C GLY A 20 -10.43 4.63 2.84
N TRP A 21 -10.52 5.54 1.88
CA TRP A 21 -9.43 5.84 0.94
C TRP A 21 -8.71 7.14 1.30
N THR A 22 -7.67 7.48 0.54
CA THR A 22 -6.78 8.61 0.85
C THR A 22 -7.51 9.94 0.99
N ALA A 23 -8.44 10.24 0.08
CA ALA A 23 -9.11 11.54 0.01
C ALA A 23 -10.12 11.73 1.15
N ASP A 24 -11.06 10.80 1.26
CA ASP A 24 -12.10 10.74 2.29
C ASP A 24 -11.50 10.51 3.68
N GLY A 25 -10.59 9.54 3.82
CA GLY A 25 -9.92 9.22 5.08
C GLY A 25 -9.05 10.37 5.58
N GLY A 26 -8.24 10.99 4.72
CA GLY A 26 -7.43 12.15 5.09
C GLY A 26 -8.27 13.34 5.52
N ASN A 27 -9.40 13.61 4.84
CA ASN A 27 -10.34 14.66 5.24
C ASN A 27 -11.04 14.35 6.57
N LEU A 28 -11.36 13.08 6.84
CA LEU A 28 -11.93 12.65 8.11
C LEU A 28 -10.92 12.80 9.26
N VAL A 29 -9.66 12.40 9.07
CA VAL A 29 -8.58 12.66 10.04
C VAL A 29 -8.49 14.14 10.36
N LYS A 30 -8.43 14.99 9.33
CA LYS A 30 -8.39 16.45 9.49
C LYS A 30 -9.57 16.96 10.33
N GLN A 31 -10.79 16.58 9.98
CA GLN A 31 -12.00 17.00 10.69
C GLN A 31 -12.04 16.53 12.15
N LEU A 32 -11.64 15.28 12.43
CA LEU A 32 -11.56 14.77 13.81
C LEU A 32 -10.61 15.62 14.66
N ARG A 33 -9.42 15.94 14.13
CA ARG A 33 -8.45 16.78 14.85
C ARG A 33 -8.92 18.23 15.01
N GLU A 34 -9.54 18.82 14.00
CA GLU A 34 -10.14 20.17 14.06
C GLU A 34 -11.26 20.26 15.09
N LEU A 35 -12.02 19.18 15.30
CA LEU A 35 -13.05 19.06 16.34
C LEU A 35 -12.48 18.71 17.73
N GLY A 36 -11.15 18.67 17.89
CA GLY A 36 -10.49 18.51 19.18
C GLY A 36 -10.20 17.06 19.59
N TYR A 37 -10.36 16.07 18.71
CA TYR A 37 -9.99 14.69 19.01
C TYR A 37 -8.46 14.52 19.08
N LYS A 38 -7.93 14.27 20.28
CA LYS A 38 -6.48 14.15 20.53
C LYS A 38 -5.98 12.73 20.68
N ALA A 39 -6.86 11.77 20.90
CA ALA A 39 -6.48 10.38 21.12
C ALA A 39 -6.05 9.68 19.82
N LEU A 40 -5.77 8.38 19.89
CA LEU A 40 -5.14 7.64 18.79
C LEU A 40 -6.09 7.52 17.58
N ILE A 41 -5.52 7.56 16.37
CA ILE A 41 -6.21 7.24 15.12
C ILE A 41 -5.45 6.12 14.42
N ILE A 42 -6.14 5.05 14.05
CA ILE A 42 -5.62 4.01 13.16
C ILE A 42 -6.27 4.16 11.79
N GLY A 43 -5.44 4.27 10.76
CA GLY A 43 -5.87 4.21 9.36
C GLY A 43 -5.75 2.80 8.80
N GLY A 44 -6.76 2.36 8.06
CA GLY A 44 -6.68 1.15 7.26
C GLY A 44 -5.75 1.29 6.04
N ASN A 45 -5.59 0.20 5.28
CA ASN A 45 -4.67 0.15 4.15
C ASN A 45 -4.95 1.20 3.05
N GLY A 46 -6.20 1.65 2.89
CA GLY A 46 -6.55 2.69 1.91
C GLY A 46 -5.98 4.07 2.23
N LEU A 47 -5.49 4.30 3.45
CA LEU A 47 -4.77 5.52 3.85
C LEU A 47 -3.24 5.36 3.69
N ASN A 48 -2.74 4.19 3.32
CA ASN A 48 -1.31 3.84 3.30
C ASN A 48 -0.55 4.45 2.10
N THR A 49 -0.52 5.77 2.01
CA THR A 49 0.20 6.50 0.97
C THR A 49 0.65 7.87 1.47
N SER A 50 1.83 8.32 1.03
CA SER A 50 2.32 9.68 1.29
C SER A 50 1.39 10.77 0.75
N ASN A 51 0.51 10.43 -0.20
CA ASN A 51 -0.50 11.34 -0.73
C ASN A 51 -1.56 11.76 0.29
N ILE A 52 -1.59 11.16 1.48
CA ILE A 52 -2.43 11.62 2.59
C ILE A 52 -1.87 12.92 3.22
N PHE A 53 -0.56 13.13 3.17
CA PHE A 53 0.10 14.24 3.87
C PHE A 53 -0.35 15.63 3.38
N PRO A 54 -0.55 15.89 2.09
CA PRO A 54 -1.11 17.17 1.64
C PRO A 54 -2.55 17.44 2.15
N ILE A 55 -3.31 16.40 2.50
CA ILE A 55 -4.73 16.50 2.87
C ILE A 55 -4.88 16.84 4.35
N CYS A 56 -4.35 16.00 5.25
CA CYS A 56 -4.41 16.26 6.70
C CYS A 56 -3.24 17.13 7.20
N GLN A 57 -2.17 17.30 6.42
CA GLN A 57 -1.02 18.15 6.76
C GLN A 57 -0.45 17.77 8.14
N LYS A 58 -0.20 18.75 9.01
CA LYS A 58 0.25 18.50 10.40
C LYS A 58 -0.71 17.63 11.22
N LEU A 59 -1.97 17.50 10.80
CA LEU A 59 -2.99 16.72 11.51
C LEU A 59 -2.92 15.22 11.19
N CYS A 60 -2.10 14.83 10.20
CA CYS A 60 -1.74 13.43 9.99
C CYS A 60 -0.79 12.88 11.08
N ASP A 61 -0.21 13.76 11.90
CA ASP A 61 0.75 13.36 12.91
C ASP A 61 0.15 12.36 13.92
N GLY A 62 0.94 11.33 14.23
CA GLY A 62 0.58 10.27 15.18
C GLY A 62 -0.48 9.29 14.71
N ILE A 63 -0.95 9.33 13.46
CA ILE A 63 -1.81 8.24 12.94
C ILE A 63 -0.98 6.97 12.73
N ILE A 64 -1.56 5.80 13.01
CA ILE A 64 -0.92 4.50 12.80
C ILE A 64 -1.55 3.80 11.61
N ILE A 65 -0.73 3.26 10.71
CA ILE A 65 -1.18 2.47 9.56
C ILE A 65 -0.32 1.20 9.51
N ALA A 66 -0.98 0.04 9.55
CA ALA A 66 -0.30 -1.25 9.45
C ALA A 66 0.40 -1.40 8.08
N GLN A 67 1.54 -2.09 8.08
CA GLN A 67 2.36 -2.30 6.89
C GLN A 67 2.55 -3.79 6.61
N ALA A 68 2.33 -4.20 5.36
CA ALA A 68 2.66 -5.52 4.82
C ALA A 68 4.02 -5.54 4.08
N TYR A 69 4.78 -4.45 4.19
CA TYR A 69 6.09 -4.28 3.57
C TYR A 69 7.00 -3.47 4.49
N SER A 70 8.29 -3.83 4.51
CA SER A 70 9.34 -3.05 5.17
C SER A 70 10.48 -2.78 4.18
N PRO A 71 10.85 -1.50 3.94
CA PRO A 71 12.08 -1.16 3.22
C PRO A 71 13.36 -1.71 3.87
N GLU A 72 13.30 -2.13 5.13
CA GLU A 72 14.43 -2.67 5.88
C GLU A 72 14.53 -4.19 5.81
N LEU A 73 13.59 -4.87 5.15
CA LEU A 73 13.64 -6.32 4.97
C LEU A 73 14.97 -6.73 4.29
N ASN A 74 15.77 -7.52 5.02
CA ASN A 74 17.15 -7.84 4.63
C ASN A 74 17.21 -9.06 3.71
N ASN A 75 16.82 -8.89 2.45
CA ASN A 75 17.08 -9.85 1.38
C ASN A 75 17.59 -9.13 0.12
N GLU A 76 18.20 -9.89 -0.78
CA GLU A 76 18.88 -9.33 -1.96
C GLU A 76 17.91 -8.60 -2.90
N ILE A 77 16.77 -9.24 -3.24
CA ILE A 77 15.76 -8.67 -4.14
C ILE A 77 15.22 -7.34 -3.60
N ASN A 78 14.94 -7.26 -2.30
CA ASN A 78 14.45 -6.04 -1.67
C ASN A 78 15.52 -4.94 -1.64
N LYS A 79 16.78 -5.27 -1.40
CA LYS A 79 17.88 -4.29 -1.46
C LYS A 79 17.98 -3.68 -2.85
N THR A 80 18.00 -4.51 -3.89
CA THR A 80 18.07 -4.06 -5.28
C THR A 80 16.85 -3.22 -5.66
N PHE A 81 15.63 -3.67 -5.31
CA PHE A 81 14.41 -2.90 -5.54
C PHE A 81 14.44 -1.55 -4.82
N ARG A 82 14.84 -1.52 -3.54
CA ARG A 82 14.94 -0.30 -2.73
C ARG A 82 15.93 0.69 -3.32
N GLU A 83 17.11 0.22 -3.73
CA GLU A 83 18.14 1.04 -4.36
C GLU A 83 17.66 1.65 -5.68
N ALA A 84 17.06 0.84 -6.56
CA ALA A 84 16.50 1.30 -7.82
C ALA A 84 15.38 2.33 -7.60
N TYR A 85 14.47 2.06 -6.65
CA TYR A 85 13.39 2.99 -6.32
C TYR A 85 13.93 4.31 -5.76
N LYS A 86 14.92 4.26 -4.86
CA LYS A 86 15.56 5.45 -4.30
C LYS A 86 16.29 6.28 -5.35
N ALA A 87 16.93 5.63 -6.33
CA ALA A 87 17.61 6.32 -7.41
C ALA A 87 16.64 7.22 -8.22
N GLU A 88 15.42 6.74 -8.47
CA GLU A 88 14.40 7.46 -9.23
C GLU A 88 13.58 8.44 -8.36
N LYS A 89 13.06 7.98 -7.22
CA LYS A 89 12.07 8.70 -6.42
C LYS A 89 12.66 9.48 -5.23
N LYS A 90 13.94 9.30 -4.93
CA LYS A 90 14.67 9.96 -3.82
C LYS A 90 14.07 9.73 -2.42
N GLN A 91 13.26 8.69 -2.26
CA GLN A 91 12.63 8.28 -1.01
C GLN A 91 12.55 6.75 -0.92
N ASP A 92 12.30 6.24 0.28
CA ASP A 92 12.03 4.81 0.46
C ASP A 92 10.76 4.37 -0.29
N PRO A 93 10.73 3.16 -0.88
CA PRO A 93 9.54 2.66 -1.55
C PRO A 93 8.37 2.47 -0.58
N PRO A 94 7.15 2.90 -0.93
CA PRO A 94 5.95 2.58 -0.16
C PRO A 94 5.47 1.15 -0.45
N GLN A 95 4.62 0.62 0.42
CA GLN A 95 4.06 -0.73 0.32
C GLN A 95 3.47 -1.04 -1.07
N PHE A 96 2.66 -0.14 -1.63
CA PHE A 96 2.02 -0.38 -2.93
C PHE A 96 3.01 -0.48 -4.10
N SER A 97 4.14 0.22 -4.04
CA SER A 97 5.20 0.07 -5.04
C SER A 97 5.89 -1.29 -4.91
N ALA A 98 6.20 -1.73 -3.69
CA ALA A 98 6.78 -3.04 -3.44
C ALA A 98 5.82 -4.19 -3.84
N GLN A 99 4.52 -4.06 -3.55
CA GLN A 99 3.50 -5.03 -3.95
C GLN A 99 3.35 -5.11 -5.47
N THR A 100 3.37 -3.98 -6.16
CA THR A 100 3.34 -3.95 -7.64
C THR A 100 4.58 -4.61 -8.23
N PHE A 101 5.76 -4.32 -7.67
CA PHE A 101 7.01 -4.98 -8.07
C PHE A 101 6.91 -6.50 -7.89
N ALA A 102 6.49 -6.96 -6.70
CA ALA A 102 6.34 -8.38 -6.42
C ALA A 102 5.31 -9.07 -7.32
N ALA A 103 4.21 -8.40 -7.66
CA ALA A 103 3.22 -8.94 -8.59
C ALA A 103 3.81 -9.16 -10.00
N VAL A 104 4.60 -8.20 -10.50
CA VAL A 104 5.32 -8.36 -11.78
C VAL A 104 6.37 -9.46 -11.68
N GLN A 105 7.11 -9.53 -10.57
CA GLN A 105 8.08 -10.59 -10.31
C GLN A 105 7.45 -11.98 -10.41
N VAL A 106 6.29 -12.20 -9.79
CA VAL A 106 5.54 -13.47 -9.89
C VAL A 106 5.23 -13.83 -11.35
N PHE A 107 4.79 -12.86 -12.16
CA PHE A 107 4.54 -13.11 -13.59
C PHE A 107 5.82 -13.46 -14.36
N VAL A 108 6.92 -12.74 -14.11
CA VAL A 108 8.21 -12.99 -14.77
C VAL A 108 8.73 -14.37 -14.41
N GLU A 109 8.73 -14.73 -13.12
CA GLU A 109 9.19 -16.04 -12.66
C GLU A 109 8.36 -17.19 -13.25
N ALA A 110 7.03 -17.05 -13.28
CA ALA A 110 6.15 -18.04 -13.89
C ALA A 110 6.40 -18.19 -15.40
N LEU A 111 6.56 -17.08 -16.12
CA LEU A 111 6.87 -17.08 -17.56
C LEU A 111 8.25 -17.70 -17.84
N THR A 112 9.26 -17.38 -17.03
CA THR A 112 10.61 -17.98 -17.14
C THR A 112 10.56 -19.48 -16.87
N ALA A 113 9.79 -19.94 -15.88
CA ALA A 113 9.61 -21.36 -15.61
C ALA A 113 8.99 -22.10 -16.80
N VAL A 114 7.95 -21.53 -17.43
CA VAL A 114 7.36 -22.11 -18.65
C VAL A 114 8.34 -22.07 -19.82
N ASP A 115 9.02 -20.94 -20.06
CA ASP A 115 9.98 -20.78 -21.17
C ASP A 115 11.12 -21.78 -21.12
N SER A 116 11.54 -22.18 -19.92
CA SER A 116 12.57 -23.20 -19.71
C SER A 116 12.19 -24.58 -20.24
N LYS A 117 10.88 -24.88 -20.34
CA LYS A 117 10.32 -26.16 -20.82
C LYS A 117 9.82 -26.06 -22.25
N THR A 118 9.20 -24.94 -22.60
CA THR A 118 8.64 -24.68 -23.92
C THR A 118 8.76 -23.19 -24.19
N LYS A 119 9.45 -22.83 -25.27
CA LYS A 119 9.66 -21.42 -25.61
C LYS A 119 8.33 -20.68 -25.70
N VAL A 120 8.16 -19.66 -24.86
CA VAL A 120 6.89 -18.92 -24.78
C VAL A 120 6.69 -18.01 -25.99
N ASN A 121 7.79 -17.64 -26.64
CA ASN A 121 7.76 -16.81 -27.84
C ASN A 121 7.07 -17.57 -29.00
N GLY A 122 5.97 -17.01 -29.50
CA GLY A 122 5.19 -17.59 -30.59
C GLY A 122 4.07 -18.55 -30.16
N LEU A 123 3.93 -18.86 -28.86
CA LEU A 123 2.79 -19.64 -28.39
C LEU A 123 1.49 -18.84 -28.51
N PRO A 124 0.39 -19.46 -28.99
CA PRO A 124 -0.93 -18.87 -28.90
C PRO A 124 -1.26 -18.52 -27.44
N LEU A 125 -1.86 -17.35 -27.20
CA LEU A 125 -2.13 -16.86 -25.84
C LEU A 125 -2.96 -17.84 -25.00
N ALA A 126 -3.90 -18.56 -25.62
CA ALA A 126 -4.70 -19.57 -24.94
C ALA A 126 -3.82 -20.73 -24.44
N GLU A 127 -2.89 -21.21 -25.26
CA GLU A 127 -1.96 -22.27 -24.89
C GLU A 127 -0.99 -21.81 -23.79
N LEU A 128 -0.47 -20.59 -23.91
CA LEU A 128 0.41 -20.01 -22.88
C LEU A 128 -0.30 -19.93 -21.52
N ARG A 129 -1.57 -19.50 -21.49
CA ARG A 129 -2.38 -19.45 -20.25
C ARG A 129 -2.58 -20.83 -19.64
N THR A 130 -2.87 -21.85 -20.44
CA THR A 130 -2.99 -23.22 -19.96
C THR A 130 -1.67 -23.69 -19.33
N LYS A 131 -0.55 -23.51 -20.03
CA LYS A 131 0.77 -23.90 -19.53
C LYS A 131 1.17 -23.16 -18.25
N LEU A 132 0.82 -21.87 -18.14
CA LEU A 132 1.03 -21.10 -16.92
C LEU A 132 0.21 -21.65 -15.75
N ASN A 133 -1.07 -21.96 -15.96
CA ASN A 133 -1.92 -22.52 -14.91
C ASN A 133 -1.47 -23.91 -14.43
N GLU A 134 -0.87 -24.72 -15.31
CA GLU A 134 -0.32 -26.04 -14.96
C GLU A 134 1.03 -25.95 -14.21
N GLN A 135 1.71 -24.80 -14.30
CA GLN A 135 3.02 -24.58 -13.69
C GLN A 135 2.95 -24.09 -12.23
N VAL A 136 1.82 -23.47 -11.84
CA VAL A 136 1.59 -22.91 -10.51
C VAL A 136 0.99 -23.95 -9.57
#